data_AF-A0A7K6MD53-F1
#
_entry.id   AF-A0A7K6MD53-F1
#
_cell.length_a   1.000
_cell.length_b   1.000
_cell.length_c   1.000
_cell.angle_alpha   90.00
_cell.angle_beta   90.00
_cell.angle_gamma   90.00
#
_symmetry.space_group_name_H-M   'P 1'
#
loop_
_entity.id
_entity.type
_entity.pdbx_description
1 polymer ?
#
loop_
_entity_poly.entity_id
_entity_poly.type
_entity_poly.pdbx_seq_one_letter_code
_entity_poly.pdbx_strand_id
1 'polypeptide(L)'
;MAAIGVHLGATCACAAVYKVRAGGDGRADVVANDAGDRVTPAVVAFSESEEVVGLAAKQSRIRNISNTVVKVKQILGRSSGDPQAKKYIAESKCSIIEKNGKLQYEIDNKLINPEDVAKLIFSKMKETAQSALGSDVNDVVVTVPFDFGENQKNALGEAAAAAGFNVMRLIHEPSAALLAYGIGQDSPTGKSNVLVYKLGGTSLSITVIEVNSGIYRVLATNTDDSIGGVCFTEALAQHLASEFQRSCKHDIRGNPRAMMKLMNSADIAKHSLSTLGSANCFVDSLYDGLDFDCNVSRARFELICSSLFSKCVEAIKKLLQQVGFTADDINKVVLCGGSARIPKLQQLIKDIFPTVELLNSIPPDEVIPIGAAIEAGILLGKENTLLEEDALIECSAKDILLKGVDESGADKFTVLFPSGTPLPARRQHTLHAPGNISSVCLELYESLGKSPMNEEEKFAQIVLQDLDKKEDGLHDILTVLTMKRDGSLHVTCTDQDTGKCEIITIEVAS
;
A
#
# COMPACT_ATOMS: atom_id res chain seq x y z
N MET A 1 -9.78 10.95 22.05
CA MET A 1 -8.78 10.04 21.47
C MET A 1 -8.52 10.45 20.04
N ALA A 2 -7.25 10.50 19.66
CA ALA A 2 -6.84 10.74 18.30
C ALA A 2 -5.58 9.94 17.98
N ALA A 3 -5.46 9.50 16.74
CA ALA A 3 -4.27 8.84 16.22
C ALA A 3 -3.90 9.41 14.85
N ILE A 4 -2.71 9.08 14.38
CA ILE A 4 -2.13 9.60 13.15
C ILE A 4 -1.94 8.45 12.15
N GLY A 5 -2.23 8.70 10.89
CA GLY A 5 -1.83 7.85 9.77
C GLY A 5 -0.82 8.59 8.91
N VAL A 6 0.35 8.00 8.65
CA VAL A 6 1.37 8.62 7.81
C VAL A 6 1.69 7.77 6.59
N HIS A 7 1.60 8.39 5.42
CA HIS A 7 2.11 7.84 4.18
C HIS A 7 3.37 8.60 3.74
N LEU A 8 4.53 7.96 3.83
CA LEU A 8 5.75 8.43 3.18
C LEU A 8 5.89 7.77 1.80
N GLY A 9 5.58 8.52 0.75
CA GLY A 9 5.81 8.13 -0.64
C GLY A 9 7.23 8.48 -1.11
N ALA A 10 7.56 8.16 -2.37
CA ALA A 10 8.88 8.46 -2.92
C ALA A 10 9.08 9.94 -3.29
N THR A 11 8.01 10.70 -3.51
CA THR A 11 8.09 12.13 -3.92
C THR A 11 7.34 13.07 -2.99
N CYS A 12 6.46 12.53 -2.16
CA CYS A 12 5.61 13.26 -1.24
C CYS A 12 5.36 12.43 0.02
N ALA A 13 5.01 13.12 1.09
CA ALA A 13 4.54 12.59 2.35
C ALA A 13 3.18 13.24 2.69
N CYS A 14 2.33 12.50 3.38
CA CYS A 14 1.01 12.94 3.77
C CYS A 14 0.66 12.39 5.15
N ALA A 15 0.03 13.23 5.97
CA ALA A 15 -0.44 12.88 7.30
C ALA A 15 -1.96 13.02 7.36
N ALA A 16 -2.63 12.01 7.92
CA ALA A 16 -4.03 12.05 8.28
C ALA A 16 -4.19 11.86 9.77
N VAL A 17 -5.27 12.42 10.32
CA VAL A 17 -5.61 12.29 11.74
C VAL A 17 -6.97 11.64 11.88
N TYR A 18 -7.09 10.71 12.80
CA TYR A 18 -8.35 10.12 13.21
C TYR A 18 -8.80 10.78 14.50
N LYS A 19 -10.00 11.37 14.52
CA LYS A 19 -10.60 11.97 15.73
C LYS A 19 -11.91 11.27 16.05
N VAL A 20 -12.03 10.77 17.28
CA VAL A 20 -13.31 10.26 17.82
C VAL A 20 -14.19 11.45 18.21
N ARG A 21 -15.42 11.52 17.69
CA ARG A 21 -16.38 12.58 18.03
C ARG A 21 -17.18 12.24 19.29
N ALA A 22 -17.74 13.26 19.94
CA ALA A 22 -18.72 13.08 21.00
C ALA A 22 -19.95 12.37 20.42
N GLY A 23 -20.08 11.07 20.69
CA GLY A 23 -21.06 10.17 20.06
C GLY A 23 -20.49 8.80 19.67
N GLY A 24 -19.17 8.62 19.67
CA GLY A 24 -18.50 7.32 19.43
C GLY A 24 -17.98 7.12 18.01
N ASP A 25 -18.54 7.81 17.01
CA ASP A 25 -18.08 7.74 15.63
C ASP A 25 -16.77 8.53 15.42
N GLY A 26 -15.75 7.88 14.89
CA GLY A 26 -14.50 8.53 14.52
C GLY A 26 -14.40 8.84 13.03
N ARG A 27 -13.70 9.92 12.71
CA ARG A 27 -13.45 10.36 11.33
C ARG A 27 -11.96 10.53 11.10
N ALA A 28 -11.46 9.99 9.99
CA ALA A 28 -10.14 10.27 9.45
C ALA A 28 -10.20 11.41 8.43
N ASP A 29 -9.21 12.31 8.48
CA ASP A 29 -9.05 13.38 7.48
C ASP A 29 -7.57 13.71 7.30
N VAL A 30 -7.14 14.00 6.07
CA VAL A 30 -5.79 14.51 5.83
C VAL A 30 -5.67 15.93 6.37
N VAL A 31 -4.49 16.27 6.90
CA VAL A 31 -4.20 17.59 7.47
C VAL A 31 -3.31 18.40 6.54
N ALA A 32 -3.55 19.71 6.48
CA ALA A 32 -2.71 20.62 5.73
C ALA A 32 -1.45 20.98 6.51
N ASN A 33 -0.33 21.11 5.79
CA ASN A 33 0.93 21.63 6.34
C ASN A 33 0.87 23.15 6.57
N ASP A 34 1.99 23.70 7.03
CA ASP A 34 2.21 25.13 7.28
C ASP A 34 2.06 26.03 6.03
N ALA A 35 2.16 25.46 4.82
CA ALA A 35 1.90 26.15 3.56
C ALA A 35 0.43 26.05 3.09
N GLY A 36 -0.43 25.33 3.84
CA GLY A 36 -1.82 25.07 3.47
C GLY A 36 -2.01 23.90 2.51
N ASP A 37 -0.94 23.17 2.17
CA ASP A 37 -1.00 22.02 1.28
C ASP A 37 -1.26 20.73 2.05
N ARG A 38 -2.15 19.88 1.53
CA ARG A 38 -2.48 18.56 2.11
C ARG A 38 -1.42 17.49 1.82
N VAL A 39 -0.45 17.81 0.96
CA VAL A 39 0.62 16.91 0.55
C VAL A 39 1.95 17.65 0.63
N THR A 40 2.92 17.10 1.32
CA THR A 40 4.24 17.72 1.52
C THR A 40 5.28 17.04 0.64
N PRO A 41 6.11 17.76 -0.12
CA PRO A 41 7.20 17.13 -0.88
C PRO A 41 8.16 16.34 0.03
N ALA A 42 8.50 15.11 -0.35
CA ALA A 42 9.48 14.28 0.36
C ALA A 42 10.90 14.67 -0.08
N VAL A 43 11.28 15.91 0.24
CA VAL A 43 12.54 16.55 -0.16
C VAL A 43 13.17 17.16 1.08
N VAL A 44 14.46 16.92 1.26
CA VAL A 44 15.25 17.46 2.37
C VAL A 44 16.46 18.19 1.82
N ALA A 45 16.58 19.48 2.10
CA ALA A 45 17.72 20.30 1.72
C ALA A 45 18.58 20.60 2.95
N PHE A 46 19.88 20.40 2.81
CA PHE A 46 20.87 20.65 3.85
C PHE A 46 21.65 21.91 3.51
N SER A 47 21.92 22.71 4.53
CA SER A 47 22.83 23.86 4.48
C SER A 47 23.78 23.81 5.68
N GLU A 48 24.69 24.77 5.78
CA GLU A 48 25.61 24.86 6.92
C GLU A 48 24.89 25.02 8.27
N SER A 49 23.69 25.62 8.28
CA SER A 49 22.99 26.05 9.51
C SER A 49 21.61 25.44 9.72
N GLU A 50 20.98 24.92 8.66
CA GLU A 50 19.60 24.43 8.72
C GLU A 50 19.36 23.21 7.83
N GLU A 51 18.41 22.38 8.28
CA GLU A 51 17.85 21.25 7.56
C GLU A 51 16.39 21.59 7.23
N VAL A 52 16.09 21.72 5.94
CA VAL A 52 14.78 22.18 5.48
C VAL A 52 14.05 21.03 4.80
N VAL A 53 12.77 20.85 5.12
CA VAL A 53 11.92 19.78 4.57
C VAL A 53 10.77 20.37 3.77
N GLY A 54 10.34 19.69 2.70
CA GLY A 54 9.09 20.02 2.01
C GLY A 54 9.23 21.03 0.87
N LEU A 55 8.28 21.96 0.78
CA LEU A 55 8.19 22.89 -0.35
C LEU A 55 9.40 23.81 -0.44
N ALA A 56 9.86 24.36 0.69
CA ALA A 56 11.04 25.22 0.74
C ALA A 56 12.30 24.49 0.23
N ALA A 57 12.49 23.23 0.62
CA ALA A 57 13.57 22.38 0.10
C ALA A 57 13.44 22.09 -1.41
N LYS A 58 12.21 21.83 -1.88
CA LYS A 58 11.94 21.64 -3.31
C LYS A 58 12.26 22.90 -4.14
N GLN A 59 11.97 24.09 -3.61
CA GLN A 59 12.23 25.37 -4.28
C GLN A 59 13.72 25.75 -4.32
N SER A 60 14.47 25.48 -3.24
CA SER A 60 15.91 25.78 -3.18
C SER A 60 16.77 24.81 -3.99
N ARG A 61 16.23 23.65 -4.38
CA ARG A 61 16.92 22.57 -5.10
C ARG A 61 17.72 23.00 -6.33
N ILE A 62 17.24 23.99 -7.11
CA ILE A 62 17.95 24.47 -8.31
C ILE A 62 19.33 25.05 -7.95
N ARG A 63 19.42 25.71 -6.79
CA ARG A 63 20.66 26.35 -6.31
C ARG A 63 21.50 25.42 -5.43
N ASN A 64 20.86 24.44 -4.79
CA ASN A 64 21.48 23.56 -3.79
C ASN A 64 21.36 22.06 -4.15
N ILE A 65 21.56 21.73 -5.42
CA ILE A 65 21.22 20.40 -5.96
C ILE A 65 22.02 19.25 -5.34
N SER A 66 23.30 19.48 -5.01
CA SER A 66 24.21 18.48 -4.43
C SER A 66 23.87 18.14 -2.98
N ASN A 67 23.21 19.06 -2.27
CA ASN A 67 22.85 18.92 -0.85
C ASN A 67 21.33 18.82 -0.66
N THR A 68 20.57 18.52 -1.72
CA THR A 68 19.11 18.34 -1.65
C THR A 68 18.73 16.91 -1.98
N VAL A 69 18.45 16.13 -0.94
CA VAL A 69 18.03 14.73 -1.04
C VAL A 69 16.58 14.64 -1.49
N VAL A 70 16.33 13.80 -2.48
CA VAL A 70 14.99 13.41 -2.96
C VAL A 70 14.86 11.89 -2.89
N LYS A 71 13.64 11.34 -3.07
CA LYS A 71 13.41 9.90 -3.30
C LYS A 71 14.13 8.96 -2.31
N VAL A 72 14.26 9.34 -1.04
CA VAL A 72 15.09 8.60 -0.06
C VAL A 72 14.71 7.11 0.09
N LYS A 73 13.42 6.77 -0.11
CA LYS A 73 12.93 5.39 -0.13
C LYS A 73 13.61 4.47 -1.16
N GLN A 74 14.29 5.01 -2.17
CA GLN A 74 14.98 4.22 -3.19
C GLN A 74 16.25 3.53 -2.67
N ILE A 75 16.80 3.96 -1.53
CA ILE A 75 17.98 3.34 -0.90
C ILE A 75 17.78 3.00 0.59
N LEU A 76 16.69 3.46 1.21
CA LEU A 76 16.35 3.16 2.60
C LEU A 76 16.26 1.65 2.84
N GLY A 77 17.03 1.12 3.80
CA GLY A 77 17.08 -0.30 4.11
C GLY A 77 17.60 -1.21 2.98
N ARG A 78 18.29 -0.67 1.97
CA ARG A 78 18.84 -1.43 0.84
C ARG A 78 20.37 -1.48 0.88
N SER A 79 20.91 -2.54 0.28
CA SER A 79 22.35 -2.66 0.03
C SER A 79 22.73 -2.05 -1.32
N SER A 80 24.01 -1.76 -1.52
CA SER A 80 24.56 -1.30 -2.81
C SER A 80 24.37 -2.31 -3.94
N GLY A 81 24.14 -3.59 -3.61
CA GLY A 81 23.89 -4.66 -4.56
C GLY A 81 22.52 -4.60 -5.23
N ASP A 82 21.53 -3.98 -4.58
CA ASP A 82 20.15 -3.91 -5.01
C ASP A 82 20.00 -3.15 -6.35
N PRO A 83 19.34 -3.72 -7.38
CA PRO A 83 19.20 -3.07 -8.68
C PRO A 83 18.52 -1.70 -8.64
N GLN A 84 17.53 -1.51 -7.77
CA GLN A 84 16.80 -0.25 -7.62
C GLN A 84 17.68 0.80 -6.95
N ALA A 85 18.45 0.40 -5.93
CA ALA A 85 19.44 1.26 -5.30
C ALA A 85 20.51 1.69 -6.31
N LYS A 86 21.07 0.75 -7.09
CA LYS A 86 22.07 1.05 -8.13
C LYS A 86 21.58 2.05 -9.16
N LYS A 87 20.35 1.86 -9.66
CA LYS A 87 19.70 2.79 -10.59
C LYS A 87 19.62 4.18 -9.97
N TYR A 88 19.14 4.27 -8.73
CA TYR A 88 18.98 5.55 -8.07
C TYR A 88 20.33 6.24 -7.76
N ILE A 89 21.36 5.49 -7.37
CA ILE A 89 22.71 6.02 -7.14
C ILE A 89 23.24 6.69 -8.41
N ALA A 90 23.01 6.10 -9.59
CA ALA A 90 23.43 6.68 -10.87
C ALA A 90 22.62 7.93 -11.28
N GLU A 91 21.36 8.03 -10.86
CA GLU A 91 20.48 9.17 -11.17
C GLU A 91 20.64 10.33 -10.19
N SER A 92 21.02 10.04 -8.94
CA SER A 92 21.10 11.00 -7.85
C SER A 92 22.08 12.15 -8.18
N LYS A 93 21.72 13.34 -7.70
CA LYS A 93 22.59 14.53 -7.76
C LYS A 93 23.30 14.80 -6.44
N CYS A 94 22.88 14.13 -5.37
CA CYS A 94 23.63 13.99 -4.13
C CYS A 94 24.59 12.80 -4.28
N SER A 95 25.83 12.98 -3.80
CA SER A 95 26.80 11.88 -3.70
C SER A 95 26.25 10.81 -2.75
N ILE A 96 26.25 9.55 -3.18
CA ILE A 96 25.86 8.40 -2.37
C ILE A 96 27.04 7.44 -2.37
N ILE A 97 27.56 7.13 -1.18
CA ILE A 97 28.69 6.23 -1.00
C ILE A 97 28.29 5.05 -0.13
N GLU A 98 29.03 3.96 -0.25
CA GLU A 98 28.93 2.84 0.66
C GLU A 98 30.04 2.90 1.70
N LYS A 99 29.67 2.93 2.98
CA LYS A 99 30.62 2.88 4.10
C LYS A 99 30.10 1.90 5.15
N ASN A 100 30.99 1.01 5.61
CA ASN A 100 30.64 -0.07 6.55
C ASN A 100 29.44 -0.93 6.09
N GLY A 101 29.33 -1.16 4.77
CA GLY A 101 28.24 -1.94 4.18
C GLY A 101 26.88 -1.25 4.15
N LYS A 102 26.82 0.07 4.43
CA LYS A 102 25.60 0.88 4.39
C LYS A 102 25.72 2.01 3.38
N LEU A 103 24.65 2.26 2.64
CA LEU A 103 24.54 3.41 1.74
C LEU A 103 24.30 4.69 2.56
N GLN A 104 25.10 5.73 2.31
CA GLN A 104 25.01 7.02 2.99
C GLN A 104 25.10 8.15 1.96
N TYR A 105 24.39 9.25 2.22
CA TYR A 105 24.57 10.49 1.47
C TYR A 105 25.80 11.24 1.97
N GLU A 106 26.62 11.72 1.05
CA GLU A 106 27.73 12.62 1.36
C GLU A 106 27.29 14.05 1.06
N ILE A 107 27.12 14.84 2.12
CA ILE A 107 26.56 16.20 2.10
C ILE A 107 27.52 17.10 2.88
N ASP A 108 28.16 18.07 2.21
CA ASP A 108 29.16 18.96 2.80
C ASP A 108 30.22 18.23 3.66
N ASN A 109 30.76 17.12 3.12
CA ASN A 109 31.73 16.21 3.77
C ASN A 109 31.21 15.49 5.03
N LYS A 110 29.91 15.53 5.31
CA LYS A 110 29.24 14.75 6.35
C LYS A 110 28.52 13.57 5.72
N LEU A 111 28.48 12.46 6.46
CA LEU A 111 27.77 11.26 6.05
C LEU A 111 26.41 11.23 6.75
N ILE A 112 25.35 11.25 5.96
CA ILE A 112 23.96 11.27 6.42
C ILE A 112 23.31 9.94 6.04
N ASN A 113 22.70 9.27 7.01
CA ASN A 113 22.02 8.01 6.75
C ASN A 113 20.66 8.26 6.06
N PRO A 114 20.20 7.35 5.17
CA PRO A 114 18.85 7.41 4.62
C PRO A 114 17.75 7.47 5.70
N GLU A 115 17.97 6.78 6.82
CA GLU A 115 17.08 6.77 7.98
C GLU A 115 16.96 8.15 8.62
N ASP A 116 18.06 8.91 8.72
CA ASP A 116 18.07 10.28 9.25
C ASP A 116 17.29 11.24 8.33
N VAL A 117 17.43 11.09 7.01
CA VAL A 117 16.64 11.84 6.03
C VAL A 117 15.15 11.50 6.17
N ALA A 118 14.80 10.21 6.29
CA ALA A 118 13.41 9.78 6.49
C ALA A 118 12.84 10.31 7.81
N LYS A 119 13.64 10.31 8.88
CA LYS A 119 13.28 10.88 10.20
C LYS A 119 12.93 12.36 10.10
N LEU A 120 13.66 13.17 9.33
CA LEU A 120 13.33 14.59 9.13
C LEU A 120 11.96 14.76 8.46
N ILE A 121 11.64 13.91 7.48
CA ILE A 121 10.34 13.93 6.81
C ILE A 121 9.23 13.50 7.80
N PHE A 122 9.45 12.44 8.58
CA PHE A 122 8.50 12.03 9.62
C PHE A 122 8.31 13.11 10.70
N SER A 123 9.37 13.81 11.08
CA SER A 123 9.30 14.92 12.04
C SER A 123 8.39 16.04 11.53
N LYS A 124 8.48 16.38 10.23
CA LYS A 124 7.56 17.34 9.60
C LYS A 124 6.11 16.84 9.57
N MET A 125 5.89 15.55 9.32
CA MET A 125 4.54 14.95 9.36
C MET A 125 3.96 14.95 10.77
N LYS A 126 4.79 14.71 11.78
CA LYS A 126 4.42 14.79 13.19
C LYS A 126 4.00 16.22 13.57
N GLU A 127 4.85 17.20 13.27
CA GLU A 127 4.56 18.62 13.49
C GLU A 127 3.23 19.03 12.84
N THR A 128 3.03 18.63 11.58
CA THR A 128 1.80 18.92 10.82
C THR A 128 0.57 18.32 11.49
N ALA A 129 0.64 17.06 11.91
CA ALA A 129 -0.46 16.38 12.59
C ALA A 129 -0.76 17.00 13.96
N GLN A 130 0.26 17.23 14.79
CA GLN A 130 0.10 17.81 16.12
C GLN A 130 -0.46 19.23 16.08
N SER A 131 0.01 20.05 15.13
CA SER A 131 -0.54 21.38 14.88
C SER A 131 -2.03 21.33 14.55
N ALA A 132 -2.46 20.43 13.67
CA ALA A 132 -3.87 20.26 13.30
C ALA A 132 -4.74 19.62 14.40
N LEU A 133 -4.14 18.87 15.31
CA LEU A 133 -4.82 18.30 16.48
C LEU A 133 -4.91 19.28 17.64
N GLY A 134 -3.94 20.19 17.78
CA GLY A 134 -3.76 21.03 18.97
C GLY A 134 -3.32 20.23 20.19
N SER A 135 -2.62 19.11 19.99
CA SER A 135 -2.22 18.17 21.05
C SER A 135 -1.00 17.34 20.66
N ASP A 136 -0.25 16.88 21.65
CA ASP A 136 0.99 16.09 21.49
C ASP A 136 0.75 14.59 21.21
N VAL A 137 -0.25 14.26 20.38
CA VAL A 137 -0.53 12.87 19.99
C VAL A 137 0.67 12.31 19.23
N ASN A 138 1.08 11.09 19.59
CA ASN A 138 2.24 10.42 19.00
C ASN A 138 1.91 9.06 18.38
N ASP A 139 0.73 8.49 18.67
CA ASP A 139 0.33 7.18 18.15
C ASP A 139 0.12 7.22 16.65
N VAL A 140 0.87 6.39 15.93
CA VAL A 140 0.90 6.40 14.46
C VAL A 140 0.81 5.00 13.86
N VAL A 141 0.10 4.91 12.74
CA VAL A 141 0.25 3.83 11.77
C VAL A 141 0.96 4.36 10.53
N VAL A 142 2.03 3.69 10.14
CA VAL A 142 2.85 4.08 8.97
C VAL A 142 2.60 3.11 7.83
N THR A 143 2.43 3.62 6.62
CA THR A 143 2.21 2.76 5.45
C THR A 143 3.51 2.31 4.79
N VAL A 144 3.58 1.06 4.35
CA VAL A 144 4.69 0.46 3.62
C VAL A 144 4.24 -0.11 2.26
N PRO A 145 5.06 -0.01 1.20
CA PRO A 145 4.81 -0.74 -0.04
C PRO A 145 4.71 -2.26 0.21
N PHE A 146 3.97 -2.96 -0.64
CA PHE A 146 3.79 -4.40 -0.49
C PHE A 146 5.08 -5.19 -0.77
N ASP A 147 5.93 -4.69 -1.67
CA ASP A 147 7.19 -5.28 -2.10
C ASP A 147 8.39 -4.92 -1.19
N PHE A 148 8.18 -4.13 -0.14
CA PHE A 148 9.23 -3.85 0.83
C PHE A 148 9.57 -5.11 1.63
N GLY A 149 10.86 -5.45 1.68
CA GLY A 149 11.39 -6.48 2.57
C GLY A 149 11.53 -5.98 4.01
N GLU A 150 11.88 -6.89 4.92
CA GLU A 150 11.97 -6.61 6.36
C GLU A 150 12.96 -5.49 6.68
N ASN A 151 14.11 -5.44 6.02
CA ASN A 151 15.10 -4.38 6.23
C ASN A 151 14.53 -2.99 5.89
N GLN A 152 13.78 -2.87 4.78
CA GLN A 152 13.16 -1.60 4.40
C GLN A 152 12.00 -1.21 5.33
N LYS A 153 11.21 -2.19 5.78
CA LYS A 153 10.14 -1.95 6.77
C LYS A 153 10.71 -1.48 8.10
N ASN A 154 11.73 -2.16 8.62
CA ASN A 154 12.40 -1.83 9.86
C ASN A 154 13.03 -0.43 9.78
N ALA A 155 13.79 -0.14 8.73
CA ALA A 155 14.39 1.19 8.54
C ALA A 155 13.34 2.31 8.49
N LEU A 156 12.18 2.06 7.88
CA LEU A 156 11.08 3.04 7.83
C LEU A 156 10.41 3.22 9.20
N GLY A 157 10.15 2.12 9.92
CA GLY A 157 9.57 2.14 11.26
C GLY A 157 10.49 2.80 12.28
N GLU A 158 11.79 2.48 12.25
CA GLU A 158 12.82 3.10 13.08
C GLU A 158 12.95 4.60 12.81
N ALA A 159 12.90 5.03 11.55
CA ALA A 159 12.93 6.46 11.21
C ALA A 159 11.70 7.20 11.76
N ALA A 160 10.52 6.58 11.73
CA ALA A 160 9.30 7.15 12.32
C ALA A 160 9.38 7.21 13.86
N ALA A 161 9.86 6.13 14.50
CA ALA A 161 10.08 6.10 15.95
C ALA A 161 11.12 7.13 16.39
N ALA A 162 12.22 7.28 15.64
CA ALA A 162 13.26 8.27 15.90
C ALA A 162 12.78 9.72 15.72
N ALA A 163 11.71 9.96 14.94
CA ALA A 163 11.00 11.24 14.87
C ALA A 163 10.07 11.49 16.07
N GLY A 164 9.98 10.53 17.00
CA GLY A 164 9.21 10.60 18.24
C GLY A 164 7.77 10.12 18.09
N PHE A 165 7.44 9.35 17.06
CA PHE A 165 6.15 8.67 17.01
C PHE A 165 6.14 7.38 17.86
N ASN A 166 4.98 7.02 18.41
CA ASN A 166 4.71 5.66 18.88
C ASN A 166 4.15 4.85 17.70
N VAL A 167 5.00 4.05 17.05
CA VAL A 167 4.62 3.29 15.85
C VAL A 167 3.82 2.05 16.25
N MET A 168 2.50 2.17 16.21
CA MET A 168 1.58 1.09 16.60
C MET A 168 1.62 -0.08 15.60
N ARG A 169 1.73 0.24 14.30
CA ARG A 169 1.72 -0.75 13.22
C ARG A 169 2.30 -0.19 11.92
N LEU A 170 2.94 -1.06 11.15
CA LEU A 170 3.18 -0.85 9.72
C LEU A 170 2.08 -1.54 8.91
N ILE A 171 1.35 -0.79 8.08
CA ILE A 171 0.28 -1.33 7.23
C ILE A 171 0.69 -1.27 5.76
N HIS A 172 0.33 -2.30 5.00
CA HIS A 172 0.55 -2.26 3.55
C HIS A 172 -0.32 -1.19 2.88
N GLU A 173 0.29 -0.37 2.02
CA GLU A 173 -0.37 0.66 1.22
C GLU A 173 -1.67 0.19 0.54
N PRO A 174 -1.74 -0.98 -0.14
CA PRO A 174 -2.99 -1.45 -0.75
C PRO A 174 -4.07 -1.81 0.28
N SER A 175 -3.72 -2.32 1.46
CA SER A 175 -4.69 -2.60 2.53
C SER A 175 -5.23 -1.32 3.16
N ALA A 176 -4.36 -0.32 3.38
CA ALA A 176 -4.78 1.01 3.82
C ALA A 176 -5.76 1.63 2.81
N ALA A 177 -5.51 1.47 1.51
CA ALA A 177 -6.42 1.98 0.49
C ALA A 177 -7.84 1.39 0.58
N LEU A 178 -7.98 0.10 0.92
CA LEU A 178 -9.29 -0.52 1.14
C LEU A 178 -9.98 0.03 2.40
N LEU A 179 -9.24 0.18 3.50
CA LEU A 179 -9.75 0.73 4.76
C LEU A 179 -10.30 2.15 4.60
N ALA A 180 -9.65 2.98 3.78
CA ALA A 180 -10.10 4.34 3.49
C ALA A 180 -11.54 4.40 2.93
N TYR A 181 -11.96 3.35 2.22
CA TYR A 181 -13.29 3.21 1.64
C TYR A 181 -14.21 2.26 2.43
N GLY A 182 -13.82 1.85 3.64
CA GLY A 182 -14.60 0.92 4.47
C GLY A 182 -14.76 -0.48 3.88
N ILE A 183 -13.97 -0.83 2.86
CA ILE A 183 -14.12 -2.09 2.14
C ILE A 183 -13.78 -3.25 3.06
N GLY A 184 -14.72 -4.18 3.25
CA GLY A 184 -14.57 -5.33 4.14
C GLY A 184 -15.04 -5.10 5.57
N GLN A 185 -15.47 -3.88 5.94
CA GLN A 185 -16.06 -3.61 7.26
C GLN A 185 -17.57 -3.90 7.30
N ASP A 186 -18.27 -3.72 6.17
CA ASP A 186 -19.75 -3.75 6.12
C ASP A 186 -20.34 -5.05 5.58
N SER A 187 -19.52 -6.02 5.13
CA SER A 187 -20.01 -7.27 4.51
C SER A 187 -19.66 -8.48 5.36
N PRO A 188 -20.59 -8.97 6.20
CA PRO A 188 -20.39 -10.19 7.00
C PRO A 188 -20.32 -11.45 6.13
N THR A 189 -20.88 -11.42 4.91
CA THR A 189 -20.89 -12.52 3.95
C THR A 189 -20.48 -12.03 2.55
N GLY A 190 -19.70 -12.84 1.84
CA GLY A 190 -19.32 -12.59 0.44
C GLY A 190 -17.82 -12.35 0.23
N LYS A 191 -17.28 -13.01 -0.79
CA LYS A 191 -15.95 -12.74 -1.34
C LYS A 191 -16.06 -11.56 -2.31
N SER A 192 -15.17 -10.58 -2.17
CA SER A 192 -15.07 -9.44 -3.08
C SER A 192 -13.63 -9.29 -3.55
N ASN A 193 -13.41 -9.34 -4.85
CA ASN A 193 -12.12 -9.03 -5.46
C ASN A 193 -12.03 -7.54 -5.75
N VAL A 194 -10.98 -6.91 -5.24
CA VAL A 194 -10.74 -5.47 -5.37
C VAL A 194 -9.38 -5.24 -6.02
N LEU A 195 -9.35 -4.41 -7.06
CA LEU A 195 -8.10 -3.98 -7.68
C LEU A 195 -7.69 -2.62 -7.12
N VAL A 196 -6.52 -2.56 -6.48
CA VAL A 196 -5.90 -1.30 -6.07
C VAL A 196 -4.92 -0.87 -7.15
N TYR A 197 -5.17 0.28 -7.77
CA TYR A 197 -4.32 0.90 -8.77
C TYR A 197 -3.60 2.11 -8.18
N LYS A 198 -2.30 1.99 -7.91
CA LYS A 198 -1.49 3.05 -7.33
C LYS A 198 -0.46 3.59 -8.33
N LEU A 199 -0.69 4.78 -8.89
CA LEU A 199 0.31 5.49 -9.69
C LEU A 199 0.93 6.63 -8.89
N GLY A 200 2.12 6.37 -8.34
CA GLY A 200 2.88 7.34 -7.55
C GLY A 200 3.73 8.28 -8.40
N GLY A 201 4.71 8.92 -7.76
CA GLY A 201 5.68 9.77 -8.45
C GLY A 201 6.75 8.99 -9.21
N THR A 202 7.15 7.82 -8.71
CA THR A 202 8.29 7.04 -9.25
C THR A 202 7.92 5.66 -9.78
N SER A 203 6.79 5.11 -9.36
CA SER A 203 6.38 3.75 -9.69
C SER A 203 4.86 3.62 -9.84
N LEU A 204 4.46 2.61 -10.60
CA LEU A 204 3.11 2.08 -10.67
C LEU A 204 3.06 0.76 -9.90
N SER A 205 2.15 0.62 -8.95
CA SER A 205 1.85 -0.67 -8.31
C SER A 205 0.38 -1.01 -8.52
N ILE A 206 0.10 -2.23 -8.96
CA ILE A 206 -1.27 -2.73 -9.12
C ILE A 206 -1.38 -4.01 -8.29
N THR A 207 -2.42 -4.08 -7.46
CA THR A 207 -2.63 -5.20 -6.53
C THR A 207 -4.07 -5.70 -6.67
N VAL A 208 -4.24 -7.03 -6.80
CA VAL A 208 -5.56 -7.67 -6.64
C VAL A 208 -5.66 -8.23 -5.23
N ILE A 209 -6.72 -7.86 -4.52
CA ILE A 209 -6.99 -8.27 -3.15
C ILE A 209 -8.34 -8.97 -3.10
N GLU A 210 -8.36 -10.19 -2.59
CA GLU A 210 -9.59 -10.86 -2.16
C GLU A 210 -9.95 -10.37 -0.75
N VAL A 211 -11.16 -9.85 -0.59
CA VAL A 211 -11.73 -9.40 0.67
C VAL A 211 -12.80 -10.38 1.09
N ASN A 212 -12.68 -10.93 2.30
CA ASN A 212 -13.65 -11.87 2.86
C ASN A 212 -13.84 -11.60 4.35
N SER A 213 -15.02 -11.10 4.75
CA SER A 213 -15.38 -10.80 6.14
C SER A 213 -14.30 -10.04 6.92
N GLY A 214 -13.78 -8.94 6.35
CA GLY A 214 -12.74 -8.11 6.95
C GLY A 214 -11.31 -8.62 6.80
N ILE A 215 -11.11 -9.81 6.22
CA ILE A 215 -9.78 -10.36 5.93
C ILE A 215 -9.37 -9.94 4.53
N TYR A 216 -8.19 -9.34 4.40
CA TYR A 216 -7.58 -8.98 3.13
C TYR A 216 -6.52 -10.00 2.73
N ARG A 217 -6.70 -10.66 1.59
CA ARG A 217 -5.72 -11.56 1.00
C ARG A 217 -5.22 -10.98 -0.32
N VAL A 218 -3.94 -10.60 -0.36
CA VAL A 218 -3.31 -10.19 -1.62
C VAL A 218 -3.11 -11.41 -2.51
N LEU A 219 -3.73 -11.42 -3.68
CA LEU A 219 -3.59 -12.49 -4.66
C LEU A 219 -2.32 -12.29 -5.50
N ALA A 220 -2.09 -11.07 -5.96
CA ALA A 220 -0.88 -10.68 -6.67
C ALA A 220 -0.66 -9.17 -6.60
N THR A 221 0.61 -8.75 -6.65
CA THR A 221 1.03 -7.36 -6.83
C THR A 221 2.09 -7.28 -7.90
N ASN A 222 1.93 -6.36 -8.85
CA ASN A 222 2.96 -6.02 -9.82
C ASN A 222 3.36 -4.55 -9.65
N THR A 223 4.64 -4.31 -9.36
CA THR A 223 5.24 -2.96 -9.30
C THR A 223 6.15 -2.74 -10.52
N ASP A 224 5.97 -1.62 -11.20
CA ASP A 224 6.83 -1.13 -12.28
C ASP A 224 7.51 0.20 -11.87
N ASP A 225 8.80 0.12 -11.52
CA ASP A 225 9.66 1.26 -11.18
C ASP A 225 10.20 2.04 -12.39
N SER A 226 9.78 1.67 -13.60
CA SER A 226 10.12 2.37 -14.85
C SER A 226 9.01 3.30 -15.33
N ILE A 227 7.90 3.42 -14.59
CA ILE A 227 6.82 4.35 -14.91
C ILE A 227 6.28 5.01 -13.64
N GLY A 228 6.10 6.33 -13.68
CA GLY A 228 5.53 7.10 -12.59
C GLY A 228 5.27 8.55 -13.00
N GLY A 229 4.76 9.36 -12.07
CA GLY A 229 4.46 10.79 -12.29
C GLY A 229 5.63 11.61 -12.86
N VAL A 230 6.87 11.24 -12.54
CA VAL A 230 8.08 11.88 -13.07
C VAL A 230 8.22 11.66 -14.58
N CYS A 231 7.85 10.48 -15.10
CA CYS A 231 7.93 10.21 -16.55
C CYS A 231 6.98 11.12 -17.35
N PHE A 232 5.78 11.39 -16.81
CA PHE A 232 4.84 12.34 -17.41
C PHE A 232 5.38 13.77 -17.37
N THR A 233 6.01 14.16 -16.26
CA THR A 233 6.70 15.46 -16.13
C THR A 233 7.85 15.58 -17.13
N GLU A 234 8.68 14.55 -17.29
CA GLU A 234 9.79 14.52 -18.25
C GLU A 234 9.31 14.61 -19.69
N ALA A 235 8.28 13.85 -20.07
CA ALA A 235 7.70 13.92 -21.41
C ALA A 235 7.18 15.33 -21.74
N LEU A 236 6.51 15.98 -20.78
CA LEU A 236 6.06 17.35 -20.93
C LEU A 236 7.23 18.33 -21.01
N ALA A 237 8.26 18.20 -20.15
CA ALA A 237 9.44 19.05 -20.18
C ALA A 237 10.22 18.92 -21.50
N GLN A 238 10.32 17.72 -22.07
CA GLN A 238 10.95 17.53 -23.38
C GLN A 238 10.17 18.19 -24.51
N HIS A 239 8.83 18.14 -24.46
CA HIS A 239 8.00 18.89 -25.38
C HIS A 239 8.23 20.41 -25.24
N LEU A 240 8.22 20.93 -24.01
CA LEU A 240 8.47 22.35 -23.75
C LEU A 240 9.87 22.80 -24.18
N ALA A 241 10.90 21.95 -24.02
CA ALA A 241 12.25 22.24 -24.50
C ALA A 241 12.28 22.33 -26.03
N SER A 242 11.50 21.49 -26.71
CA SER A 242 11.32 21.54 -28.16
C SER A 242 10.62 22.85 -28.59
N GLU A 243 9.63 23.30 -27.83
CA GLU A 243 8.97 24.59 -28.07
C GLU A 243 9.91 25.77 -27.84
N PHE A 244 10.73 25.75 -26.78
CA PHE A 244 11.76 26.76 -26.55
C PHE A 244 12.78 26.79 -27.70
N GLN A 245 13.25 25.63 -28.16
CA GLN A 245 14.13 25.56 -29.33
C GLN A 245 13.47 26.12 -30.59
N ARG A 246 12.18 25.88 -30.79
CA ARG A 246 11.42 26.41 -31.92
C ARG A 246 11.29 27.93 -31.87
N SER A 247 10.94 28.50 -30.71
CA SER A 247 10.69 29.93 -30.51
C SER A 247 11.97 30.75 -30.36
N CYS A 248 12.91 30.29 -29.56
CA CYS A 248 14.11 31.02 -29.16
C CYS A 248 15.38 30.57 -29.89
N LYS A 249 15.29 29.54 -30.75
CA LYS A 249 16.40 29.00 -31.59
C LYS A 249 17.60 28.43 -30.82
N HIS A 250 17.43 28.12 -29.53
CA HIS A 250 18.46 27.53 -28.69
C HIS A 250 18.00 26.18 -28.13
N ASP A 251 18.87 25.16 -28.17
CA ASP A 251 18.59 23.86 -27.52
C ASP A 251 19.15 23.85 -26.09
N ILE A 252 18.25 23.79 -25.12
CA ILE A 252 18.58 23.80 -23.69
C ILE A 252 18.73 22.39 -23.10
N ARG A 253 18.50 21.32 -23.87
CA ARG A 253 18.54 19.93 -23.35
C ARG A 253 19.90 19.56 -22.78
N GLY A 254 20.97 20.17 -23.29
CA GLY A 254 22.33 20.02 -22.78
C GLY A 254 22.65 20.84 -21.52
N ASN A 255 21.75 21.73 -21.07
CA ASN A 255 21.93 22.57 -19.88
C ASN A 255 21.13 22.00 -18.69
N PRO A 256 21.79 21.36 -17.70
CA PRO A 256 21.09 20.72 -16.58
C PRO A 256 20.27 21.69 -15.73
N ARG A 257 20.74 22.94 -15.58
CA ARG A 257 20.05 23.96 -14.78
C ARG A 257 18.78 24.44 -15.47
N ALA A 258 18.84 24.71 -16.77
CA ALA A 258 17.68 25.09 -17.57
C ALA A 258 16.63 23.96 -17.59
N MET A 259 17.07 22.72 -17.83
CA MET A 259 16.19 21.55 -17.80
C MET A 259 15.55 21.34 -16.43
N MET A 260 16.26 21.60 -15.32
CA MET A 260 15.66 21.51 -13.99
C MET A 260 14.59 22.58 -13.75
N LYS A 261 14.83 23.84 -14.16
CA LYS A 261 13.80 24.89 -14.10
C LYS A 261 12.56 24.47 -14.90
N LEU A 262 12.77 23.94 -16.10
CA LEU A 262 11.69 23.49 -16.97
C LEU A 262 10.92 22.30 -16.40
N MET A 263 11.62 21.33 -15.80
CA MET A 263 11.00 20.19 -15.10
C MET A 263 10.10 20.64 -13.95
N ASN A 264 10.51 21.65 -13.17
CA ASN A 264 9.68 22.19 -12.09
C ASN A 264 8.40 22.86 -12.66
N SER A 265 8.52 23.66 -13.72
CA SER A 265 7.36 24.27 -14.36
C SER A 265 6.44 23.23 -15.01
N ALA A 266 7.00 22.19 -15.64
CA ALA A 266 6.25 21.09 -16.23
C ALA A 266 5.48 20.30 -15.15
N ASP A 267 6.06 20.10 -13.97
CA ASP A 267 5.38 19.44 -12.85
C ASP A 267 4.15 20.25 -12.41
N ILE A 268 4.29 21.57 -12.26
CA ILE A 268 3.17 22.48 -11.93
C ILE A 268 2.08 22.46 -13.01
N ALA A 269 2.48 22.52 -14.28
CA ALA A 269 1.54 22.47 -15.40
C ALA A 269 0.79 21.13 -15.46
N LYS A 270 1.47 20.00 -15.27
CA LYS A 270 0.85 18.66 -15.19
C LYS A 270 -0.22 18.59 -14.10
N HIS A 271 0.04 19.12 -12.89
CA HIS A 271 -0.96 19.16 -11.83
C HIS A 271 -2.16 20.03 -12.23
N SER A 272 -1.91 21.22 -12.80
CA SER A 272 -2.96 22.12 -13.29
C SER A 272 -3.82 21.48 -14.38
N LEU A 273 -3.22 20.72 -15.30
CA LEU A 273 -3.92 20.02 -16.38
C LEU A 273 -4.81 18.87 -15.90
N SER A 274 -4.63 18.40 -14.66
CA SER A 274 -5.50 17.40 -14.04
C SER A 274 -6.88 17.97 -13.67
N THR A 275 -7.01 19.30 -13.58
CA THR A 275 -8.28 20.00 -13.28
C THR A 275 -8.70 20.95 -14.40
N LEU A 276 -7.77 21.71 -14.98
CA LEU A 276 -8.01 22.71 -16.02
C LEU A 276 -7.78 22.15 -17.45
N GLY A 277 -8.43 22.76 -18.44
CA GLY A 277 -8.29 22.38 -19.85
C GLY A 277 -6.97 22.85 -20.50
N SER A 278 -6.27 23.80 -19.88
CA SER A 278 -4.95 24.30 -20.28
C SER A 278 -4.15 24.77 -19.07
N ALA A 279 -2.83 24.84 -19.22
CA ALA A 279 -1.92 25.38 -18.21
C ALA A 279 -0.78 26.14 -18.88
N ASN A 280 -0.42 27.29 -18.29
CA ASN A 280 0.72 28.06 -18.77
C ASN A 280 2.02 27.61 -18.11
N CYS A 281 3.06 27.39 -18.92
CA CYS A 281 4.41 27.11 -18.47
C CYS A 281 5.25 28.37 -18.65
N PHE A 282 5.42 29.13 -17.57
CA PHE A 282 6.27 30.31 -17.55
C PHE A 282 7.53 30.06 -16.74
N VAL A 283 8.70 30.35 -17.32
CA VAL A 283 10.00 30.27 -16.65
C VAL A 283 10.81 31.52 -16.94
N ASP A 284 11.07 32.30 -15.89
CA ASP A 284 11.96 33.45 -15.92
C ASP A 284 13.42 33.04 -16.15
N SER A 285 14.06 33.73 -17.11
CA SER A 285 15.45 33.57 -17.51
C SER A 285 15.83 32.09 -17.63
N LEU A 286 15.08 31.34 -18.45
CA LEU A 286 15.29 29.91 -18.65
C LEU A 286 16.70 29.62 -19.19
N TYR A 287 17.17 30.43 -20.14
CA TYR A 287 18.50 30.29 -20.74
C TYR A 287 19.05 31.65 -21.20
N ASP A 288 20.25 32.03 -20.76
CA ASP A 288 20.96 33.26 -21.13
C ASP A 288 20.09 34.54 -21.10
N GLY A 289 19.29 34.69 -20.05
CA GLY A 289 18.39 35.83 -19.85
C GLY A 289 17.10 35.78 -20.68
N LEU A 290 16.90 34.74 -21.50
CA LEU A 290 15.67 34.53 -22.25
C LEU A 290 14.61 33.87 -21.37
N ASP A 291 13.46 34.52 -21.28
CA ASP A 291 12.26 33.96 -20.67
C ASP A 291 11.62 32.90 -21.57
N PHE A 292 10.83 32.03 -20.96
CA PHE A 292 10.01 31.07 -21.66
C PHE A 292 8.57 31.18 -21.22
N ASP A 293 7.66 31.23 -22.20
CA ASP A 293 6.22 31.27 -21.99
C ASP A 293 5.56 30.34 -23.01
N CYS A 294 4.84 29.33 -22.54
CA CYS A 294 4.19 28.33 -23.39
C CYS A 294 2.93 27.78 -22.73
N ASN A 295 1.78 28.05 -23.35
CA ASN A 295 0.51 27.46 -22.94
C ASN A 295 0.33 26.06 -23.55
N VAL A 296 0.00 25.07 -22.72
CA VAL A 296 -0.23 23.68 -23.12
C VAL A 296 -1.67 23.30 -22.80
N SER A 297 -2.39 22.70 -23.77
CA SER A 297 -3.74 22.16 -23.54
C SER A 297 -3.68 20.74 -22.97
N ARG A 298 -4.73 20.32 -22.26
CA ARG A 298 -4.88 18.95 -21.75
C ARG A 298 -4.80 17.93 -22.88
N ALA A 299 -5.50 18.17 -24.00
CA ALA A 299 -5.45 17.30 -25.17
C ALA A 299 -4.03 17.13 -25.73
N ARG A 300 -3.22 18.20 -25.71
CA ARG A 300 -1.82 18.13 -26.15
C ARG A 300 -0.97 17.31 -25.17
N PHE A 301 -1.13 17.51 -23.87
CA PHE A 301 -0.47 16.69 -22.85
C PHE A 301 -0.85 15.21 -22.98
N GLU A 302 -2.14 14.92 -23.18
CA GLU A 302 -2.62 13.56 -23.35
C GLU A 302 -2.00 12.87 -24.58
N LEU A 303 -1.85 13.61 -25.68
CA LEU A 303 -1.18 13.12 -26.88
C LEU A 303 0.31 12.82 -26.63
N ILE A 304 1.03 13.74 -25.97
CA ILE A 304 2.45 13.58 -25.63
C ILE A 304 2.68 12.34 -24.77
N CYS A 305 1.77 12.06 -23.84
CA CYS A 305 1.88 10.96 -22.90
C CYS A 305 1.15 9.68 -23.34
N SER A 306 0.68 9.60 -24.59
CA SER A 306 -0.10 8.47 -25.11
C SER A 306 0.56 7.10 -24.88
N SER A 307 1.87 6.98 -25.14
CA SER A 307 2.62 5.74 -24.91
C SER A 307 2.73 5.37 -23.43
N LEU A 308 2.86 6.36 -22.54
CA LEU A 308 2.89 6.16 -21.09
C LEU A 308 1.54 5.65 -20.58
N PHE A 309 0.42 6.22 -21.06
CA PHE A 309 -0.91 5.74 -20.70
C PHE A 309 -1.16 4.30 -21.14
N SER A 310 -0.75 3.94 -22.36
CA SER A 310 -0.85 2.56 -22.85
C SER A 310 -0.10 1.59 -21.94
N LYS A 311 1.13 1.94 -21.54
CA LYS A 311 1.94 1.12 -20.62
C LYS A 311 1.29 1.00 -19.23
N CYS A 312 0.75 2.10 -18.70
CA CYS A 312 0.02 2.13 -17.42
C CYS A 312 -1.19 1.19 -17.39
N VAL A 313 -1.92 1.08 -18.50
CA VAL A 313 -3.14 0.27 -18.65
C VAL A 313 -2.81 -1.19 -18.95
N GLU A 314 -1.76 -1.45 -19.73
CA GLU A 314 -1.31 -2.81 -20.03
C GLU A 314 -0.91 -3.59 -18.78
N ALA A 315 -0.36 -2.91 -17.77
CA ALA A 315 -0.01 -3.51 -16.48
C ALA A 315 -1.22 -4.12 -15.75
N ILE A 316 -2.43 -3.56 -15.92
CA ILE A 316 -3.67 -4.15 -15.36
C ILE A 316 -3.95 -5.50 -16.02
N LYS A 317 -3.90 -5.55 -17.35
CA LYS A 317 -4.19 -6.77 -18.13
C LYS A 317 -3.21 -7.90 -17.78
N LYS A 318 -1.93 -7.58 -17.65
CA LYS A 318 -0.88 -8.52 -17.22
C LYS A 318 -1.15 -9.10 -15.84
N LEU A 319 -1.55 -8.27 -14.89
CA LEU A 319 -1.86 -8.72 -13.53
C LEU A 319 -3.12 -9.60 -13.49
N LEU A 320 -4.18 -9.22 -14.20
CA LEU A 320 -5.41 -10.02 -14.27
C LEU A 320 -5.13 -11.40 -14.89
N GLN A 321 -4.35 -11.45 -15.98
CA GLN A 321 -3.94 -12.72 -16.59
C GLN A 321 -3.15 -13.60 -15.61
N GLN A 322 -2.24 -13.01 -14.82
CA GLN A 322 -1.45 -13.74 -13.83
C GLN A 322 -2.30 -14.40 -12.74
N VAL A 323 -3.37 -13.75 -12.29
CA VAL A 323 -4.30 -14.31 -11.29
C VAL A 323 -5.42 -15.15 -11.93
N GLY A 324 -5.45 -15.28 -13.26
CA GLY A 324 -6.48 -16.01 -13.98
C GLY A 324 -7.85 -15.31 -13.99
N PHE A 325 -7.88 -13.99 -13.82
CA PHE A 325 -9.11 -13.19 -13.78
C PHE A 325 -9.34 -12.43 -15.09
N THR A 326 -10.60 -12.11 -15.32
CA THR A 326 -11.10 -11.15 -16.31
C THR A 326 -11.50 -9.84 -15.62
N ALA A 327 -11.92 -8.84 -16.40
CA ALA A 327 -12.40 -7.58 -15.83
C ALA A 327 -13.68 -7.77 -14.99
N ASP A 328 -14.52 -8.75 -15.33
CA ASP A 328 -15.79 -9.03 -14.66
C ASP A 328 -15.61 -9.70 -13.30
N ASP A 329 -14.45 -10.31 -13.05
CA ASP A 329 -14.11 -10.91 -11.76
C ASP A 329 -13.74 -9.87 -10.69
N ILE A 330 -13.58 -8.59 -11.06
CA ILE A 330 -13.26 -7.48 -10.16
C ILE A 330 -14.53 -6.74 -9.76
N ASN A 331 -14.80 -6.65 -8.45
CA ASN A 331 -16.00 -6.00 -7.93
C ASN A 331 -15.83 -4.49 -7.74
N LYS A 332 -14.61 -4.03 -7.40
CA LYS A 332 -14.29 -2.61 -7.18
C LYS A 332 -12.87 -2.29 -7.63
N VAL A 333 -12.66 -1.06 -8.10
CA VAL A 333 -11.33 -0.52 -8.40
C VAL A 333 -11.06 0.69 -7.51
N VAL A 334 -9.96 0.68 -6.76
CA VAL A 334 -9.52 1.78 -5.89
C VAL A 334 -8.35 2.51 -6.54
N LEU A 335 -8.49 3.82 -6.77
CA LEU A 335 -7.42 4.65 -7.31
C LEU A 335 -6.60 5.32 -6.20
N CYS A 336 -5.28 5.17 -6.26
CA CYS A 336 -4.34 5.75 -5.29
C CYS A 336 -3.14 6.42 -5.98
N GLY A 337 -2.50 7.35 -5.28
CA GLY A 337 -1.31 8.06 -5.73
C GLY A 337 -1.62 9.28 -6.61
N GLY A 338 -0.82 10.35 -6.45
CA GLY A 338 -1.13 11.66 -7.04
C GLY A 338 -1.28 11.65 -8.57
N SER A 339 -0.55 10.78 -9.28
CA SER A 339 -0.66 10.69 -10.74
C SER A 339 -1.95 10.01 -11.22
N ALA A 340 -2.65 9.29 -10.34
CA ALA A 340 -3.98 8.75 -10.64
C ALA A 340 -5.05 9.85 -10.76
N ARG A 341 -4.73 11.12 -10.45
CA ARG A 341 -5.60 12.28 -10.72
C ARG A 341 -5.72 12.63 -12.20
N ILE A 342 -4.84 12.12 -13.07
CA ILE A 342 -4.86 12.44 -14.50
C ILE A 342 -6.17 11.93 -15.14
N PRO A 343 -7.04 12.80 -15.67
CA PRO A 343 -8.38 12.40 -16.14
C PRO A 343 -8.34 11.32 -17.22
N LYS A 344 -7.39 11.42 -18.16
CA LYS A 344 -7.24 10.42 -19.22
C LYS A 344 -6.95 9.02 -18.69
N LEU A 345 -6.16 8.92 -17.62
CA LEU A 345 -5.85 7.64 -17.01
C LEU A 345 -7.08 7.04 -16.33
N GLN A 346 -7.85 7.84 -15.59
CA GLN A 346 -9.10 7.38 -14.98
C GLN A 346 -10.10 6.89 -16.03
N GLN A 347 -10.24 7.62 -17.14
CA GLN A 347 -11.08 7.21 -18.26
C GLN A 347 -10.64 5.86 -18.82
N LEU A 348 -9.34 5.70 -19.11
CA LEU A 348 -8.83 4.44 -19.67
C LEU A 348 -9.01 3.25 -18.71
N ILE A 349 -8.88 3.47 -17.40
CA ILE A 349 -9.16 2.43 -16.40
C ILE A 349 -10.66 2.12 -16.38
N LYS A 350 -11.53 3.13 -16.45
CA LYS A 350 -12.98 2.94 -16.52
C LYS A 350 -13.40 2.18 -17.79
N ASP A 351 -12.72 2.39 -18.91
CA ASP A 351 -12.97 1.67 -20.17
C ASP A 351 -12.64 0.17 -20.07
N ILE A 352 -11.69 -0.23 -19.22
CA ILE A 352 -11.39 -1.64 -18.93
C ILE A 352 -12.48 -2.26 -18.07
N PHE A 353 -13.05 -1.47 -17.15
CA PHE A 353 -14.01 -1.91 -16.15
C PHE A 353 -15.34 -1.14 -16.26
N PRO A 354 -16.11 -1.33 -17.36
CA PRO A 354 -17.28 -0.51 -17.64
C PRO A 354 -18.38 -0.67 -16.56
N THR A 355 -18.56 -1.89 -16.05
CA THR A 355 -19.58 -2.27 -15.06
C THR A 355 -19.12 -2.13 -13.61
N VAL A 356 -17.81 -1.96 -13.39
CA VAL A 356 -17.22 -1.93 -12.03
C VAL A 356 -17.20 -0.52 -11.49
N GLU A 357 -17.48 -0.37 -10.20
CA GLU A 357 -17.34 0.90 -9.49
C GLU A 357 -15.86 1.31 -9.40
N LEU A 358 -15.56 2.51 -9.91
CA LEU A 358 -14.25 3.15 -9.78
C LEU A 358 -14.31 4.12 -8.61
N LEU A 359 -13.73 3.73 -7.49
CA LEU A 359 -13.75 4.50 -6.25
C LEU A 359 -12.81 5.70 -6.34
N ASN A 360 -13.41 6.89 -6.40
CA ASN A 360 -12.72 8.17 -6.55
C ASN A 360 -13.31 9.31 -5.68
N SER A 361 -14.16 8.97 -4.69
CA SER A 361 -14.75 9.96 -3.78
C SER A 361 -13.74 10.58 -2.82
N ILE A 362 -12.61 9.90 -2.60
CA ILE A 362 -11.45 10.42 -1.86
C ILE A 362 -10.36 10.79 -2.88
N PRO A 363 -9.70 11.95 -2.73
CA PRO A 363 -8.59 12.30 -3.61
C PRO A 363 -7.48 11.21 -3.59
N PRO A 364 -6.96 10.73 -4.74
CA PRO A 364 -6.11 9.53 -4.79
C PRO A 364 -4.83 9.56 -3.94
N ASP A 365 -4.24 10.72 -3.74
CA ASP A 365 -3.07 10.99 -2.89
C ASP A 365 -3.39 11.03 -1.38
N GLU A 366 -4.67 11.09 -1.01
CA GLU A 366 -5.15 11.11 0.37
C GLU A 366 -5.68 9.74 0.83
N VAL A 367 -5.99 8.84 -0.10
CA VAL A 367 -6.56 7.51 0.18
C VAL A 367 -5.71 6.71 1.18
N ILE A 368 -4.42 6.54 0.91
CA ILE A 368 -3.51 5.73 1.72
C ILE A 368 -3.35 6.26 3.16
N PRO A 369 -3.04 7.55 3.40
CA PRO A 369 -2.90 8.07 4.76
C PRO A 369 -4.23 8.05 5.54
N ILE A 370 -5.38 8.27 4.88
CA ILE A 370 -6.70 8.13 5.52
C ILE A 370 -6.91 6.71 6.04
N GLY A 371 -6.63 5.71 5.21
CA GLY A 371 -6.71 4.31 5.61
C GLY A 371 -5.81 3.95 6.78
N ALA A 372 -4.59 4.49 6.80
CA ALA A 372 -3.67 4.34 7.92
C ALA A 372 -4.21 4.99 9.21
N ALA A 373 -4.83 6.17 9.12
CA ALA A 373 -5.43 6.82 10.29
C ALA A 373 -6.64 6.04 10.81
N ILE A 374 -7.46 5.45 9.93
CA ILE A 374 -8.56 4.56 10.33
C ILE A 374 -8.03 3.34 11.06
N GLU A 375 -7.00 2.68 10.54
CA GLU A 375 -6.33 1.56 11.21
C GLU A 375 -5.84 1.96 12.60
N ALA A 376 -5.20 3.12 12.72
CA ALA A 376 -4.73 3.64 14.00
C ALA A 376 -5.90 3.87 14.99
N GLY A 377 -7.04 4.38 14.50
CA GLY A 377 -8.27 4.52 15.28
C GLY A 377 -8.83 3.18 15.78
N ILE A 378 -8.79 2.14 14.95
CA ILE A 378 -9.20 0.77 15.33
C ILE A 378 -8.29 0.21 16.42
N LEU A 379 -6.97 0.45 16.34
CA LEU A 379 -6.00 0.00 17.34
C LEU A 379 -6.20 0.70 18.68
N LEU A 380 -6.39 2.03 18.70
CA LEU A 380 -6.73 2.79 19.91
C LEU A 380 -8.02 2.28 20.56
N GLY A 381 -9.03 1.93 19.75
CA GLY A 381 -10.28 1.35 20.25
C GLY A 381 -10.09 -0.03 20.91
N LYS A 382 -9.06 -0.78 20.50
CA LYS A 382 -8.72 -2.10 21.08
C LYS A 382 -7.79 -2.02 22.28
N GLU A 383 -6.93 -1.00 22.38
CA GLU A 383 -6.02 -0.79 23.54
C GLU A 383 -6.74 -0.62 24.89
N ASN A 384 -8.02 -0.21 24.89
CA ASN A 384 -8.84 -0.25 26.11
C ASN A 384 -9.19 -1.67 26.59
N THR A 385 -8.88 -2.71 25.81
CA THR A 385 -9.29 -4.11 26.10
C THR A 385 -8.13 -5.05 26.35
N LEU A 386 -6.91 -4.74 25.90
CA LEU A 386 -5.78 -5.69 25.93
C LEU A 386 -4.46 -4.93 26.06
N LEU A 387 -4.02 -4.73 27.30
CA LEU A 387 -2.60 -4.53 27.57
C LEU A 387 -1.88 -5.88 27.37
N GLU A 388 -0.67 -5.78 26.82
CA GLU A 388 0.42 -6.77 26.77
C GLU A 388 0.59 -7.63 25.49
N GLU A 389 1.86 -7.59 25.04
CA GLU A 389 2.65 -8.55 24.24
C GLU A 389 2.75 -8.41 22.70
N ASP A 390 3.93 -7.88 22.34
CA ASP A 390 4.81 -8.11 21.17
C ASP A 390 4.22 -8.22 19.77
N ALA A 391 4.57 -7.22 18.96
CA ALA A 391 4.23 -7.05 17.56
C ALA A 391 5.09 -7.92 16.61
N LEU A 392 5.10 -9.23 16.81
CA LEU A 392 5.32 -10.18 15.72
C LEU A 392 3.95 -10.60 15.19
N ILE A 393 3.73 -10.42 13.88
CA ILE A 393 2.62 -11.10 13.22
C ILE A 393 3.04 -12.56 13.14
N GLU A 394 2.63 -13.36 14.13
CA GLU A 394 2.83 -14.79 14.13
C GLU A 394 2.12 -15.38 12.93
N CYS A 395 2.80 -16.26 12.19
CA CYS A 395 2.25 -16.94 11.03
C CYS A 395 2.24 -18.44 11.29
N SER A 396 1.25 -19.15 10.77
CA SER A 396 1.22 -20.62 10.88
C SER A 396 2.48 -21.24 10.24
N ALA A 397 3.14 -22.15 10.95
CA ALA A 397 4.34 -22.82 10.44
C ALA A 397 4.02 -23.88 9.37
N LYS A 398 2.86 -24.54 9.50
CA LYS A 398 2.41 -25.66 8.67
C LYS A 398 1.09 -25.36 7.98
N ASP A 399 0.79 -26.14 6.94
CA ASP A 399 -0.56 -26.21 6.40
C ASP A 399 -1.45 -26.94 7.41
N ILE A 400 -2.64 -26.42 7.68
CA ILE A 400 -3.72 -27.12 8.39
C ILE A 400 -4.76 -27.54 7.38
N LEU A 401 -5.02 -28.84 7.33
CA LEU A 401 -5.88 -29.49 6.36
C LEU A 401 -7.07 -30.16 7.06
N LEU A 402 -8.17 -30.24 6.33
CA LEU A 402 -9.32 -31.06 6.67
C LEU A 402 -9.36 -32.29 5.77
N LYS A 403 -9.53 -33.46 6.36
CA LYS A 403 -9.76 -34.69 5.62
C LYS A 403 -11.22 -34.78 5.19
N GLY A 404 -11.44 -35.02 3.90
CA GLY A 404 -12.70 -35.44 3.32
C GLY A 404 -12.53 -36.69 2.46
N VAL A 405 -13.60 -37.11 1.82
CA VAL A 405 -13.62 -38.23 0.87
C VAL A 405 -14.22 -37.72 -0.44
N ASP A 406 -13.60 -38.08 -1.57
CA ASP A 406 -14.13 -37.70 -2.89
C ASP A 406 -15.22 -38.68 -3.40
N GLU A 407 -15.78 -38.39 -4.57
CA GLU A 407 -16.82 -39.21 -5.19
C GLU A 407 -16.36 -40.65 -5.51
N SER A 408 -15.05 -40.90 -5.57
CA SER A 408 -14.46 -42.22 -5.81
C SER A 408 -14.19 -43.01 -4.52
N GLY A 409 -14.41 -42.39 -3.36
CA GLY A 409 -14.09 -42.98 -2.05
C GLY A 409 -12.64 -42.79 -1.62
N ALA A 410 -11.85 -41.98 -2.34
CA ALA A 410 -10.46 -41.70 -1.98
C ALA A 410 -10.36 -40.54 -0.98
N ASP A 411 -9.36 -40.61 -0.10
CA ASP A 411 -9.05 -39.54 0.85
C ASP A 411 -8.66 -38.26 0.10
N LYS A 412 -9.31 -37.14 0.46
CA LYS A 412 -9.07 -35.82 -0.10
C LYS A 412 -8.78 -34.82 1.00
N PHE A 413 -7.60 -34.21 0.98
CA PHE A 413 -7.22 -33.20 1.96
C PHE A 413 -7.47 -31.79 1.42
N THR A 414 -8.22 -30.99 2.16
CA THR A 414 -8.51 -29.58 1.82
C THR A 414 -7.72 -28.67 2.76
N VAL A 415 -6.80 -27.88 2.22
CA VAL A 415 -6.03 -26.91 3.01
C VAL A 415 -6.95 -25.78 3.49
N LEU A 416 -7.08 -25.63 4.81
CA LEU A 416 -7.87 -24.57 5.46
C LEU A 416 -6.99 -23.37 5.80
N PHE A 417 -5.82 -23.61 6.39
CA PHE A 417 -4.82 -22.59 6.69
C PHE A 417 -3.49 -22.97 6.04
N PRO A 418 -3.10 -22.32 4.93
CA PRO A 418 -1.78 -22.52 4.36
C PRO A 418 -0.67 -22.10 5.34
N SER A 419 0.49 -22.71 5.28
CA SER A 419 1.71 -22.25 5.93
C SER A 419 1.99 -20.79 5.55
N GLY A 420 2.37 -19.98 6.54
CA GLY A 420 2.52 -18.54 6.40
C GLY A 420 1.22 -17.75 6.59
N THR A 421 0.13 -18.36 7.06
CA THR A 421 -1.12 -17.63 7.34
C THR A 421 -0.93 -16.73 8.56
N PRO A 422 -1.11 -15.40 8.45
CA PRO A 422 -1.04 -14.48 9.59
C PRO A 422 -2.09 -14.80 10.66
N LEU A 423 -1.67 -14.81 11.92
CA LEU A 423 -2.50 -15.12 13.07
C LEU A 423 -2.94 -13.84 13.80
N PRO A 424 -4.16 -13.80 14.36
CA PRO A 424 -5.16 -14.86 14.36
C PRO A 424 -5.88 -14.97 13.00
N ALA A 425 -6.36 -16.17 12.67
CA ALA A 425 -7.06 -16.45 11.41
C ALA A 425 -8.32 -17.27 11.64
N ARG A 426 -9.38 -17.03 10.85
CA ARG A 426 -10.63 -17.79 10.91
C ARG A 426 -10.99 -18.38 9.54
N ARG A 427 -11.49 -19.61 9.53
CA ARG A 427 -11.98 -20.33 8.35
C ARG A 427 -13.32 -20.96 8.65
N GLN A 428 -14.12 -21.09 7.60
CA GLN A 428 -15.41 -21.76 7.64
C GLN A 428 -15.43 -22.79 6.51
N HIS A 429 -15.93 -23.98 6.81
CA HIS A 429 -16.13 -25.05 5.86
C HIS A 429 -17.45 -25.75 6.18
N THR A 430 -18.28 -26.04 5.18
CA THR A 430 -19.52 -26.80 5.36
C THR A 430 -19.28 -28.21 4.84
N LEU A 431 -19.51 -29.20 5.69
CA LEU A 431 -19.51 -30.61 5.32
C LEU A 431 -20.92 -31.10 5.12
N HIS A 432 -21.11 -31.85 4.04
CA HIS A 432 -22.37 -32.51 3.75
C HIS A 432 -22.26 -33.99 4.12
N ALA A 433 -23.11 -34.44 5.06
CA ALA A 433 -23.10 -35.82 5.52
C ALA A 433 -24.46 -36.50 5.27
N PRO A 434 -24.51 -37.82 5.02
CA PRO A 434 -25.79 -38.51 4.79
C PRO A 434 -26.75 -38.38 5.98
N GLY A 435 -28.03 -38.09 5.73
CA GLY A 435 -29.04 -37.87 6.78
C GLY A 435 -29.30 -39.05 7.71
N ASN A 436 -28.93 -40.28 7.30
CA ASN A 436 -29.18 -41.52 8.05
C ASN A 436 -28.13 -41.83 9.14
N ILE A 437 -27.06 -41.04 9.24
CA ILE A 437 -26.02 -41.22 10.25
C ILE A 437 -26.41 -40.53 11.57
N SER A 438 -25.91 -41.06 12.68
CA SER A 438 -26.11 -40.49 14.02
C SER A 438 -24.92 -39.66 14.52
N SER A 439 -23.82 -39.61 13.76
CA SER A 439 -22.63 -38.85 14.13
C SER A 439 -21.75 -38.54 12.92
N VAL A 440 -21.03 -37.42 12.95
CA VAL A 440 -20.01 -37.03 11.97
C VAL A 440 -18.67 -36.84 12.69
N CYS A 441 -17.61 -37.45 12.17
CA CYS A 441 -16.24 -37.24 12.63
C CYS A 441 -15.49 -36.37 11.61
N LEU A 442 -14.96 -35.23 12.05
CA LEU A 442 -13.98 -34.47 11.28
C LEU A 442 -12.58 -34.78 11.78
N GLU A 443 -11.66 -34.95 10.84
CA GLU A 443 -10.24 -35.18 11.12
C GLU A 443 -9.41 -34.04 10.55
N LEU A 444 -8.53 -33.50 11.38
CA LEU A 444 -7.62 -32.41 11.03
C LEU A 444 -6.19 -32.92 10.92
N TYR A 445 -5.52 -32.44 9.90
CA TYR A 445 -4.19 -32.87 9.49
C TYR A 445 -3.26 -31.67 9.33
N GLU A 446 -1.95 -31.90 9.49
CA GLU A 446 -0.92 -30.91 9.23
C GLU A 446 0.09 -31.39 8.17
N SER A 447 0.67 -30.45 7.42
CA SER A 447 1.74 -30.76 6.44
C SER A 447 2.77 -29.62 6.25
N LEU A 448 3.99 -29.95 5.80
CA LEU A 448 5.12 -29.01 5.62
C LEU A 448 5.15 -28.29 4.24
N GLY A 449 4.08 -28.36 3.45
CA GLY A 449 3.79 -27.43 2.35
C GLY A 449 4.72 -27.32 1.12
N LYS A 450 5.89 -28.01 1.03
CA LYS A 450 6.84 -27.80 -0.10
C LYS A 450 7.65 -29.02 -0.62
N SER A 451 7.22 -30.27 -0.42
CA SER A 451 7.90 -31.44 -1.01
C SER A 451 6.90 -32.38 -1.72
N PRO A 452 7.27 -33.02 -2.85
CA PRO A 452 6.44 -34.01 -3.53
C PRO A 452 6.26 -35.33 -2.75
N MET A 453 6.84 -35.47 -1.56
CA MET A 453 6.62 -36.57 -0.60
C MET A 453 6.29 -35.99 0.79
N ASN A 454 5.13 -35.38 0.95
CA ASN A 454 4.65 -34.99 2.28
C ASN A 454 3.69 -36.08 2.79
N GLU A 455 3.94 -36.61 3.99
CA GLU A 455 2.97 -37.42 4.73
C GLU A 455 2.05 -36.46 5.50
N GLU A 456 0.73 -36.53 5.27
CA GLU A 456 -0.24 -35.80 6.08
C GLU A 456 -0.35 -36.43 7.47
N GLU A 457 -0.03 -35.69 8.53
CA GLU A 457 -0.11 -36.18 9.91
C GLU A 457 -1.41 -35.72 10.58
N LYS A 458 -2.19 -36.67 11.11
CA LYS A 458 -3.43 -36.36 11.85
C LYS A 458 -3.07 -35.83 13.23
N PHE A 459 -3.50 -34.61 13.56
CA PHE A 459 -3.22 -34.00 14.87
C PHE A 459 -4.47 -33.80 15.73
N ALA A 460 -5.67 -33.80 15.14
CA ALA A 460 -6.92 -33.65 15.90
C ALA A 460 -8.13 -34.30 15.21
N GLN A 461 -9.18 -34.53 16.00
CA GLN A 461 -10.50 -34.91 15.49
C GLN A 461 -11.60 -34.34 16.37
N ILE A 462 -12.75 -34.04 15.77
CA ILE A 462 -13.97 -33.63 16.48
C ILE A 462 -15.13 -34.50 16.00
N VAL A 463 -15.92 -35.02 16.94
CA VAL A 463 -17.07 -35.88 16.65
C VAL A 463 -18.34 -35.17 17.09
N LEU A 464 -19.18 -34.79 16.13
CA LEU A 464 -20.53 -34.32 16.40
C LEU A 464 -21.45 -35.55 16.52
N GLN A 465 -21.98 -35.80 17.70
CA GLN A 465 -22.82 -36.96 18.01
C GLN A 465 -24.31 -36.58 18.07
N ASP A 466 -25.16 -37.60 18.25
CA ASP A 466 -26.60 -37.45 18.43
C ASP A 466 -27.30 -36.66 17.30
N LEU A 467 -26.86 -36.83 16.06
CA LEU A 467 -27.54 -36.25 14.90
C LEU A 467 -28.91 -36.93 14.69
N ASP A 468 -29.93 -36.11 14.44
CA ASP A 468 -31.28 -36.60 14.21
C ASP A 468 -31.35 -37.29 12.85
N LYS A 469 -31.81 -38.55 12.81
CA LYS A 469 -31.89 -39.30 11.55
C LYS A 469 -32.96 -38.71 10.63
N LYS A 470 -32.57 -38.41 9.40
CA LYS A 470 -33.47 -37.98 8.32
C LYS A 470 -33.74 -39.17 7.39
N GLU A 471 -35.02 -39.38 7.02
CA GLU A 471 -35.41 -40.44 6.06
C GLU A 471 -34.86 -40.14 4.66
N ASP A 472 -34.83 -38.86 4.26
CA ASP A 472 -34.21 -38.35 3.04
C ASP A 472 -33.47 -37.02 3.33
N GLY A 473 -32.31 -36.80 2.70
CA GLY A 473 -31.55 -35.54 2.78
C GLY A 473 -30.14 -35.66 3.36
N LEU A 474 -29.49 -34.50 3.53
CA LEU A 474 -28.14 -34.35 4.08
C LEU A 474 -28.17 -33.59 5.41
N HIS A 475 -27.15 -33.80 6.22
CA HIS A 475 -26.79 -32.92 7.33
C HIS A 475 -25.75 -31.92 6.84
N ASP A 476 -26.05 -30.63 6.99
CA ASP A 476 -25.13 -29.55 6.67
C ASP A 476 -24.38 -29.15 7.96
N ILE A 477 -23.16 -29.66 8.10
CA ILE A 477 -22.34 -29.42 9.27
C ILE A 477 -21.44 -28.22 9.01
N LEU A 478 -21.79 -27.10 9.62
CA LEU A 478 -20.99 -25.88 9.61
C LEU A 478 -19.80 -26.03 10.55
N THR A 479 -18.60 -26.05 9.98
CA THR A 479 -17.36 -26.11 10.74
C THR A 479 -16.65 -24.76 10.67
N VAL A 480 -16.41 -24.17 11.83
CA VAL A 480 -15.67 -22.93 12.01
C VAL A 480 -14.37 -23.23 12.73
N LEU A 481 -13.25 -22.87 12.14
CA LEU A 481 -11.93 -23.01 12.73
C LEU A 481 -11.36 -21.62 12.97
N THR A 482 -10.90 -21.35 14.18
CA THR A 482 -10.27 -20.09 14.58
C THR A 482 -8.91 -20.40 15.18
N MET A 483 -7.85 -20.06 14.44
CA MET A 483 -6.48 -20.10 14.94
C MET A 483 -6.20 -18.79 15.66
N LYS A 484 -5.84 -18.87 16.94
CA LYS A 484 -5.47 -17.73 17.77
C LYS A 484 -4.04 -17.28 17.47
N ARG A 485 -3.61 -16.19 18.10
CA ARG A 485 -2.24 -15.66 17.98
C ARG A 485 -1.22 -16.72 18.39
N ASP A 486 -1.39 -17.26 19.59
CA ASP A 486 -0.60 -18.35 20.19
C ASP A 486 -0.57 -19.68 19.43
N GLY A 487 -1.11 -19.75 18.20
CA GLY A 487 -1.19 -20.96 17.39
C GLY A 487 -2.35 -21.88 17.73
N SER A 488 -3.00 -21.72 18.89
CA SER A 488 -4.08 -22.62 19.32
C SER A 488 -5.29 -22.58 18.38
N LEU A 489 -5.88 -23.75 18.12
CA LEU A 489 -6.95 -23.93 17.15
C LEU A 489 -8.27 -24.23 17.86
N HIS A 490 -9.23 -23.31 17.73
CA HIS A 490 -10.61 -23.50 18.17
C HIS A 490 -11.46 -23.98 17.01
N VAL A 491 -12.08 -25.15 17.16
CA VAL A 491 -12.92 -25.76 16.13
C VAL A 491 -14.33 -25.89 16.69
N THR A 492 -15.31 -25.36 15.97
CA THR A 492 -16.73 -25.51 16.26
C THR A 492 -17.39 -26.21 15.09
N CYS A 493 -18.09 -27.32 15.35
CA CYS A 493 -18.96 -27.97 14.38
C CYS A 493 -20.40 -27.77 14.80
N THR A 494 -21.28 -27.39 13.87
CA THR A 494 -22.69 -27.14 14.14
C THR A 494 -23.54 -27.72 13.04
N ASP A 495 -24.47 -28.61 13.39
CA ASP A 495 -25.53 -29.01 12.48
C ASP A 495 -26.47 -27.82 12.27
N GLN A 496 -26.57 -27.33 11.03
CA GLN A 496 -27.29 -26.11 10.72
C GLN A 496 -28.80 -26.23 10.92
N ASP A 497 -29.36 -27.45 10.86
CA ASP A 497 -30.80 -27.65 11.00
C ASP A 497 -31.25 -27.70 12.46
N THR A 498 -30.48 -28.41 13.30
CA THR A 498 -30.83 -28.63 14.71
C THR A 498 -30.16 -27.61 15.65
N GLY A 499 -29.10 -26.94 15.18
CA GLY A 499 -28.26 -26.07 16.00
C GLY A 499 -27.37 -26.82 17.00
N LYS A 500 -27.39 -28.17 16.99
CA LYS A 500 -26.49 -28.98 17.83
C LYS A 500 -25.05 -28.66 17.46
N CYS A 501 -24.22 -28.38 18.47
CA CYS A 501 -22.85 -27.99 18.26
C CYS A 501 -21.87 -28.73 19.17
N GLU A 502 -20.69 -29.00 18.64
CA GLU A 502 -19.54 -29.49 19.39
C GLU A 502 -18.37 -28.53 19.20
N ILE A 503 -17.58 -28.36 20.26
CA ILE A 503 -16.46 -27.43 20.28
C ILE A 503 -15.24 -28.13 20.85
N ILE A 504 -14.11 -28.02 20.17
CA ILE A 504 -12.80 -28.41 20.72
C ILE A 504 -11.82 -27.25 20.62
N THR A 505 -10.89 -27.22 21.56
CA THR A 505 -9.72 -26.34 21.54
C THR A 505 -8.49 -27.23 21.52
N ILE A 506 -7.61 -27.01 20.55
CA ILE A 506 -6.37 -27.76 20.38
C ILE A 506 -5.23 -26.78 20.65
N GLU A 507 -4.40 -27.08 21.64
CA GLU A 507 -3.16 -26.36 21.86
C GLU A 507 -2.17 -26.80 20.77
N VAL A 508 -1.79 -25.88 19.90
CA VAL A 508 -0.80 -26.14 18.85
C VAL A 508 0.49 -25.45 19.30
N ALA A 509 1.49 -26.23 19.72
CA ALA A 509 2.83 -25.70 19.88
C ALA A 509 3.41 -25.46 18.48
N SER A 510 3.61 -24.18 18.16
CA SER A 510 4.10 -23.62 16.89
C SER A 510 5.24 -24.40 16.23
#